data_AF-A0A2M7H793-F1
#
_entry.id   AF-A0A2M7H793-F1
#
_cell.length_a   1.000
_cell.length_b   1.000
_cell.length_c   1.000
_cell.angle_alpha   90.00
_cell.angle_beta   90.00
_cell.angle_gamma   90.00
#
_symmetry.space_group_name_H-M   'P 1'
#
loop_
_entity.id
_entity.type
_entity.pdbx_description
1 polymer ?
#
loop_
_entity_poly.entity_id
_entity_poly.type
_entity_poly.pdbx_seq_one_letter_code
_entity_poly.pdbx_strand_id
1 'polypeptide(L)'
;NPKEYWEERLSSPSLFGNLGKVTPNPGHYALAELEKMGILKCVITQNVDNLHERAGSKSVLDYHGNAFKLRCVSCNARYDLEEYDLQ
;
A
#
# COMPACT_ATOMS: atom_id res chain seq x y z
N ASN A 1 16.97 -12.69 6.69
CA ASN A 1 17.96 -11.60 6.79
C ASN A 1 17.29 -10.31 6.32
N PRO A 2 17.06 -9.29 7.17
CA PRO A 2 16.36 -8.06 6.78
C PRO A 2 17.06 -7.32 5.63
N LYS A 3 18.39 -7.40 5.58
CA LYS A 3 19.20 -6.75 4.54
C LYS A 3 18.88 -7.32 3.15
N GLU A 4 18.90 -8.65 3.00
CA GLU A 4 18.59 -9.32 1.74
C GLU A 4 17.19 -8.96 1.21
N TYR A 5 16.19 -8.85 2.10
CA TYR A 5 14.84 -8.44 1.71
C TYR A 5 14.84 -7.02 1.12
N TRP A 6 15.51 -6.07 1.78
CA TRP A 6 15.56 -4.68 1.29
C TRP A 6 16.38 -4.54 0.01
N GLU A 7 17.50 -5.26 -0.11
CA GLU A 7 18.29 -5.29 -1.35
C GLU A 7 17.49 -5.84 -2.53
N GLU A 8 16.71 -6.91 -2.32
CA GLU A 8 15.80 -7.47 -3.31
C GLU A 8 14.67 -6.48 -3.65
N ARG A 9 14.00 -5.94 -2.63
CA ARG A 9 12.85 -5.03 -2.79
C ARG A 9 13.21 -3.73 -3.53
N LEU A 10 14.45 -3.24 -3.36
CA LEU A 10 14.99 -2.05 -4.01
C LEU A 10 15.65 -2.34 -5.37
N SER A 11 15.79 -3.62 -5.74
CA SER A 11 16.31 -4.00 -7.05
C SER A 11 15.31 -3.71 -8.18
N SER A 12 15.81 -3.69 -9.42
CA SER A 12 14.99 -3.49 -10.62
C SER A 12 15.31 -4.56 -11.68
N PRO A 13 14.41 -5.53 -11.95
CA PRO A 13 13.09 -5.69 -11.33
C PRO A 13 13.17 -6.33 -9.94
N SER A 14 12.32 -5.86 -9.01
CA SER A 14 12.04 -6.59 -7.77
C SER A 14 10.95 -7.65 -8.00
N LEU A 15 10.84 -8.60 -7.08
CA LEU A 15 9.82 -9.65 -7.02
C LEU A 15 8.39 -9.08 -7.03
N PHE A 16 8.19 -7.91 -6.43
CA PHE A 16 6.91 -7.22 -6.37
C PHE A 16 6.69 -6.25 -7.55
N GLY A 17 7.64 -6.17 -8.48
CA GLY A 17 7.64 -5.16 -9.53
C GLY A 17 7.70 -3.74 -8.97
N ASN A 18 7.17 -2.78 -9.72
CA ASN A 18 7.07 -1.40 -9.28
C ASN A 18 5.63 -1.07 -8.88
N LEU A 19 5.28 -1.33 -7.62
CA LEU A 19 3.95 -1.06 -7.06
C LEU A 19 3.53 0.42 -7.22
N GLY A 20 4.47 1.36 -7.16
CA GLY A 20 4.21 2.78 -7.38
C GLY A 20 3.74 3.12 -8.80
N LYS A 21 4.06 2.28 -9.79
CA LYS A 21 3.66 2.46 -11.20
C LYS A 21 2.36 1.75 -11.58
N VAL A 22 1.89 0.79 -10.78
CA VAL A 22 0.59 0.12 -11.02
C VAL A 22 -0.54 1.11 -10.78
N THR A 23 -1.65 1.03 -11.50
CA THR A 23 -2.82 1.93 -11.33
C THR A 23 -4.08 1.15 -10.96
N PRO A 24 -5.07 1.78 -10.30
CA PRO A 24 -6.31 1.09 -9.95
C PRO A 24 -7.10 0.69 -11.20
N ASN A 25 -7.80 -0.43 -11.11
CA ASN A 25 -8.68 -0.95 -12.15
C ASN A 25 -10.16 -0.62 -11.85
N PRO A 26 -11.11 -0.87 -12.79
CA PRO A 26 -12.53 -0.58 -12.60
C PRO A 26 -13.16 -1.15 -11.31
N GLY A 27 -12.70 -2.30 -10.82
CA GLY A 27 -13.18 -2.88 -9.57
C GLY A 27 -12.86 -2.01 -8.36
N HIS A 28 -11.69 -1.38 -8.32
CA HIS A 28 -11.32 -0.47 -7.24
C HIS A 28 -12.20 0.79 -7.25
N TYR A 29 -12.41 1.38 -8.44
CA TYR A 29 -13.27 2.56 -8.58
C TYR A 29 -14.74 2.25 -8.27
N ALA A 30 -15.23 1.06 -8.61
CA ALA A 30 -16.58 0.65 -8.27
C ALA A 30 -16.80 0.58 -6.74
N LEU A 31 -15.82 0.07 -5.99
CA LEU A 31 -15.89 0.05 -4.53
C LEU A 31 -15.86 1.46 -3.93
N ALA A 32 -15.03 2.35 -4.46
CA ALA A 32 -14.98 3.75 -4.04
C ALA A 32 -16.33 4.47 -4.29
N GLU A 33 -16.99 4.21 -5.42
CA GLU A 33 -18.30 4.79 -5.70
C GLU A 33 -19.40 4.23 -4.77
N LEU A 34 -19.38 2.92 -4.50
CA LEU A 34 -20.30 2.31 -3.52
C LEU A 34 -20.11 2.90 -2.11
N GLU A 35 -18.88 3.23 -1.72
CA GLU A 35 -18.60 3.91 -0.46
C GLU A 35 -19.16 5.34 -0.48
N LYS A 36 -18.95 6.10 -1.56
CA LYS A 36 -19.47 7.45 -1.74
C LYS A 36 -21.01 7.50 -1.73
N MET A 37 -21.66 6.49 -2.27
CA MET A 37 -23.12 6.31 -2.21
C MET A 37 -23.62 5.92 -0.80
N GLY A 38 -22.71 5.62 0.13
CA GLY A 38 -23.02 5.20 1.50
C GLY A 38 -23.49 3.74 1.62
N ILE A 39 -23.38 2.93 0.56
CA ILE A 39 -23.73 1.51 0.56
C ILE A 39 -22.61 0.70 1.22
N LEU A 40 -21.38 0.87 0.72
CA LEU A 40 -20.19 0.27 1.31
C LEU A 40 -19.72 1.12 2.49
N LYS A 41 -19.39 0.49 3.61
CA LYS A 41 -18.92 1.18 4.82
C LYS A 41 -17.42 1.13 5.00
N CYS A 42 -16.79 0.07 4.49
CA CYS A 42 -15.36 -0.15 4.61
C CYS A 42 -14.92 -1.19 3.60
N VAL A 43 -13.70 -1.03 3.07
CA VAL A 43 -12.96 -2.10 2.40
C VAL A 43 -11.98 -2.70 3.41
N ILE A 44 -12.04 -4.01 3.63
CA ILE A 44 -10.99 -4.74 4.35
C ILE A 44 -10.21 -5.49 3.29
N THR A 45 -8.91 -5.24 3.19
CA THR A 45 -8.08 -5.80 2.12
C THR A 45 -6.87 -6.57 2.66
N GLN A 46 -6.50 -7.62 1.94
CA GLN A 46 -5.24 -8.35 2.14
C GLN A 46 -4.10 -7.78 1.30
N ASN A 47 -4.40 -6.87 0.37
CA ASN A 47 -3.41 -6.26 -0.50
C ASN A 47 -2.61 -5.21 0.27
N VAL A 48 -1.41 -4.91 -0.23
CA VAL A 48 -0.46 -3.96 0.38
C VAL A 48 -0.12 -2.79 -0.56
N ASP A 49 -0.87 -2.66 -1.66
CA ASP A 49 -0.52 -1.87 -2.86
C ASP A 49 -1.14 -0.46 -2.93
N ASN A 50 -1.95 -0.07 -1.93
CA ASN A 50 -2.68 1.21 -1.87
C ASN A 50 -3.65 1.48 -3.04
N LEU A 51 -4.05 0.46 -3.81
CA LEU A 51 -4.89 0.71 -4.99
C LEU A 51 -6.32 1.13 -4.63
N HIS A 52 -6.85 0.78 -3.45
CA HIS A 52 -8.17 1.22 -3.01
C HIS A 52 -8.20 2.70 -2.66
N GLU A 53 -7.19 3.18 -1.92
CA GLU A 53 -7.00 4.57 -1.55
C GLU A 53 -6.75 5.43 -2.78
N ARG A 54 -5.89 4.95 -3.69
CA ARG A 54 -5.60 5.63 -4.96
C ARG A 54 -6.83 5.69 -5.89
N ALA A 55 -7.77 4.76 -5.76
CA ALA A 55 -9.06 4.80 -6.45
C ALA A 55 -10.08 5.74 -5.79
N GLY A 56 -9.79 6.26 -4.58
CA GLY A 56 -10.65 7.19 -3.85
C GLY A 56 -11.43 6.59 -2.69
N SER A 57 -11.20 5.31 -2.34
CA SER A 57 -11.78 4.74 -1.12
C SER A 57 -11.19 5.43 0.11
N LYS A 58 -12.01 5.74 1.13
CA LYS A 58 -11.59 6.48 2.33
C LYS A 58 -11.51 5.61 3.57
N SER A 59 -12.43 4.68 3.73
CA SER A 59 -12.46 3.71 4.82
C SER A 59 -11.86 2.39 4.37
N VAL A 60 -10.53 2.29 4.43
CA VAL A 60 -9.77 1.08 4.07
C VAL A 60 -9.05 0.55 5.32
N LEU A 61 -9.16 -0.76 5.55
CA LEU A 61 -8.44 -1.48 6.60
C LEU A 61 -7.47 -2.48 5.98
N ASP A 62 -6.18 -2.18 6.15
CA ASP A 62 -5.06 -3.00 5.71
C ASP A 62 -4.84 -4.20 6.64
N TYR A 63 -5.32 -5.39 6.27
CA TYR A 63 -5.16 -6.58 7.10
C TYR A 63 -3.70 -7.06 7.17
N HIS A 64 -2.95 -6.94 6.06
CA HIS A 64 -1.53 -7.31 5.97
C HIS A 64 -0.57 -6.12 6.08
N GLY A 65 -1.08 -4.92 6.40
CA GLY A 65 -0.28 -3.70 6.39
C GLY A 65 -0.12 -3.10 4.99
N ASN A 66 0.92 -2.28 4.80
CA ASN A 66 1.00 -1.34 3.69
C ASN A 66 2.43 -1.23 3.16
N ALA A 67 2.65 -1.45 1.87
CA ALA A 67 4.00 -1.44 1.28
C ALA A 67 4.61 -0.04 1.12
N PHE A 68 3.84 1.02 1.41
CA PHE A 68 4.26 2.42 1.33
C PHE A 68 4.45 3.06 2.70
N LYS A 69 4.40 2.29 3.78
CA LYS A 69 4.63 2.74 5.16
C LYS A 69 5.78 1.97 5.78
N LEU A 70 6.64 2.68 6.50
CA LEU A 70 7.80 2.12 7.19
C LEU A 70 7.57 2.15 8.70
N ARG A 71 8.17 1.20 9.41
CA ARG A 71 8.23 1.18 10.88
C ARG A 71 9.64 0.79 11.33
N CYS A 72 10.26 1.63 12.15
CA CYS A 72 11.51 1.28 12.80
C CYS A 72 11.27 0.17 13.83
N VAL A 73 12.01 -0.94 13.73
CA VAL A 73 11.89 -2.08 14.65
C VAL A 73 12.47 -1.80 16.05
N SER A 74 13.30 -0.75 16.19
CA SER A 74 13.94 -0.40 17.47
C SER A 74 13.09 0.57 18.30
N CYS A 75 12.48 1.58 17.67
CA CYS A 75 11.75 2.65 18.38
C CYS A 75 10.27 2.79 18.01
N ASN A 76 9.76 1.98 17.07
CA ASN A 76 8.38 2.03 16.56
C ASN A 76 7.96 3.33 15.86
N ALA A 77 8.90 4.24 15.58
CA ALA A 77 8.63 5.40 14.71
C ALA A 77 8.11 4.93 13.34
N ARG A 78 7.15 5.67 12.81
CA ARG A 78 6.49 5.41 11.53
C ARG A 78 6.81 6.52 10.56
N TYR A 79 7.01 6.15 9.30
CA TYR A 79 7.35 7.05 8.22
C TYR A 79 6.57 6.64 6.98
N ASP A 80 6.27 7.59 6.12
CA ASP A 80 5.88 7.25 4.76
C ASP A 80 7.14 6.86 3.96
N LEU A 81 7.00 5.92 3.04
CA LEU A 81 8.13 5.41 2.23
C LEU A 81 8.85 6.53 1.48
N GLU A 82 8.11 7.57 1.08
CA GLU A 82 8.63 8.72 0.33
C GLU A 82 9.45 9.69 1.19
N GLU A 83 9.29 9.67 2.51
CA GLU A 83 9.98 10.56 3.44
C GLU A 83 11.39 10.07 3.81
N TYR A 84 11.75 8.84 3.41
CA TYR A 84 12.95 8.17 3.84
C TYR A 84 13.80 7.75 2.64
N ASP A 85 15.03 8.25 2.58
CA ASP A 85 15.99 7.80 1.57
C ASP A 85 16.46 6.39 1.91
N LEU A 86 16.18 5.45 1.01
CA LEU A 86 16.53 4.04 1.15
C LEU A 86 17.80 3.67 0.33
N GLN A 87 18.47 4.65 -0.29
CA GLN A 87 19.71 4.47 -1.04
C GLN A 87 20.95 4.87 -0.26
#